data_AF-A0A1Q6DI70-F1
#
_entry.id   AF-A0A1Q6DI70-F1
#
_cell.length_a   1.000
_cell.length_b   1.000
_cell.length_c   1.000
_cell.angle_alpha   90.00
_cell.angle_beta   90.00
_cell.angle_gamma   90.00
#
_symmetry.space_group_name_H-M   'P 1'
#
loop_
_entity.id
_entity.type
_entity.pdbx_description
1 polymer ?
#
loop_
_entity_poly.entity_id
_entity_poly.type
_entity_poly.pdbx_seq_one_letter_code
_entity_poly.pdbx_strand_id
1 'polypeptide(L)'
;MKRPFPQYLSAPFQILWYESDELALFMFFLVLALMYGNVFWLLLIPGPYVYSRIKRQKPRGFLCHLLYMAGLIRMKNYPAYFEKVFIE
;
A
#
# COMPACT_ATOMS: atom_id res chain seq x y z
N MET A 1 -32.21 -0.41 5.24
CA MET A 1 -32.09 -1.84 4.86
C MET A 1 -30.96 -2.49 5.66
N LYS A 2 -31.28 -3.37 6.61
CA LYS A 2 -30.27 -4.21 7.27
C LYS A 2 -29.86 -5.32 6.29
N ARG A 3 -28.60 -5.33 5.86
CA ARG A 3 -28.08 -6.41 5.03
C ARG A 3 -27.69 -7.58 5.96
N PRO A 4 -28.08 -8.83 5.66
CA PRO A 4 -27.86 -9.97 6.55
C PRO A 4 -26.39 -10.40 6.65
N PHE A 5 -25.55 -9.95 5.71
CA PHE A 5 -24.13 -10.31 5.66
C PHE A 5 -23.22 -9.09 5.95
N PRO A 6 -22.12 -9.24 6.72
CA PRO A 6 -21.23 -8.13 7.03
C PRO A 6 -20.51 -7.67 5.77
N GLN A 7 -20.71 -6.41 5.41
CA GLN A 7 -20.26 -5.87 4.13
C GLN A 7 -18.77 -5.49 4.08
N TYR A 8 -18.12 -5.45 5.25
CA TYR A 8 -16.79 -4.86 5.43
C TYR A 8 -15.78 -5.83 6.06
N LEU A 9 -16.02 -7.15 5.96
CA LEU A 9 -15.11 -8.18 6.47
C LEU A 9 -13.68 -8.06 5.90
N SER A 10 -13.55 -7.56 4.68
CA SER A 10 -12.26 -7.35 4.00
C SER A 10 -11.88 -5.87 3.88
N ALA A 11 -12.53 -4.98 4.64
CA ALA A 11 -12.14 -3.58 4.66
C ALA A 11 -10.76 -3.44 5.35
N PRO A 12 -9.81 -2.72 4.75
CA PRO A 12 -8.52 -2.47 5.37
C PRO A 12 -8.70 -1.66 6.65
N PHE A 13 -7.76 -1.80 7.59
CA PHE A 13 -7.79 -1.02 8.82
C PHE A 13 -7.55 0.45 8.49
N GLN A 14 -8.53 1.29 8.83
CA GLN A 14 -8.51 2.72 8.59
C GLN A 14 -8.30 3.45 9.92
N ILE A 15 -7.29 4.32 9.95
CA ILE A 15 -6.97 5.17 11.10
C ILE A 15 -7.28 6.61 10.68
N LEU A 16 -8.27 7.22 11.35
CA LEU A 16 -8.87 8.49 10.93
C LEU A 16 -9.36 8.44 9.47
N TRP A 17 -8.64 9.07 8.55
CA TRP A 17 -8.95 9.15 7.12
C TRP A 17 -7.96 8.38 6.24
N TYR A 18 -6.92 7.81 6.86
CA TYR A 18 -5.84 7.13 6.16
C TYR A 18 -5.94 5.62 6.33
N GLU A 19 -5.66 4.90 5.25
CA GLU A 19 -5.46 3.46 5.30
C GLU A 19 -4.04 3.11 5.79
N SER A 20 -3.85 1.88 6.26
CA SER A 20 -2.58 1.42 6.85
C SER A 20 -1.35 1.58 5.94
N ASP A 21 -1.53 1.45 4.63
CA ASP A 21 -0.48 1.63 3.62
C ASP A 21 -0.12 3.11 3.39
N GLU A 22 -1.10 4.02 3.43
CA GLU A 22 -0.86 5.47 3.37
C GLU A 22 -0.07 5.93 4.60
N LEU A 23 -0.38 5.37 5.77
CA LEU A 23 0.39 5.59 6.99
C LEU A 23 1.79 4.99 6.93
N ALA A 24 1.95 3.79 6.39
CA ALA A 24 3.27 3.20 6.19
C ALA A 24 4.14 4.07 5.28
N LEU A 25 3.56 4.62 4.21
CA LEU A 25 4.25 5.56 3.32
C LEU A 25 4.60 6.88 4.01
N PHE A 26 3.69 7.43 4.82
CA PHE A 26 3.97 8.62 5.63
C PHE A 26 5.15 8.38 6.59
N MET A 27 5.14 7.26 7.31
CA MET A 27 6.23 6.88 8.22
C MET A 27 7.55 6.69 7.48
N PHE A 28 7.52 6.11 6.27
CA PHE A 28 8.70 5.97 5.43
C PHE A 28 9.30 7.33 5.05
N PHE A 29 8.48 8.28 4.59
CA PHE A 29 8.95 9.65 4.31
C PHE A 29 9.43 10.38 5.57
N LEU A 30 8.79 10.16 6.71
CA LEU A 30 9.23 10.73 7.99
C LEU A 30 10.63 10.25 8.36
N VAL A 31 10.91 8.95 8.23
CA VAL A 31 12.25 8.39 8.48
C VAL A 31 13.28 9.01 7.54
N LEU A 32 12.96 9.15 6.24
CA LEU A 32 13.86 9.80 5.27
C LEU A 32 14.10 11.28 5.61
N ALA A 33 13.06 12.00 6.04
CA ALA A 33 13.14 13.39 6.44
C ALA A 33 14.02 13.59 7.69
N LEU A 34 13.92 12.68 8.66
CA LEU A 34 14.75 12.69 9.86
C LEU A 34 16.21 12.33 9.56
N MET A 35 16.45 11.42 8.60
CA MET A 35 17.80 10.94 8.29
C MET A 35 18.60 11.90 7.40
N TYR A 36 17.96 12.51 6.41
CA TYR A 36 18.66 13.33 5.40
C TYR A 36 18.37 14.84 5.52
N GLY A 37 17.29 15.24 6.19
CA GLY A 37 16.90 16.64 6.33
C GLY A 37 16.52 17.34 5.02
N ASN A 38 16.26 18.65 5.12
CA ASN A 38 16.00 19.56 3.99
C ASN A 38 14.83 19.14 3.08
N VAL A 39 15.14 18.66 1.88
CA VAL A 39 14.18 18.43 0.77
C VAL A 39 13.16 17.35 1.11
N PHE A 40 13.53 16.39 1.95
CA PHE A 40 12.64 15.30 2.34
C PHE A 40 11.47 15.76 3.23
N TRP A 41 11.61 16.88 3.94
CA TRP A 41 10.48 17.50 4.65
C TRP A 41 9.42 18.04 3.69
N LEU A 42 9.85 18.54 2.52
CA LEU A 42 8.92 18.96 1.47
C LEU A 42 8.19 17.78 0.85
N LEU A 43 8.72 16.55 0.92
CA LEU A 43 8.07 15.33 0.42
C LEU A 43 7.07 14.73 1.41
N LEU A 44 7.17 15.07 2.70
CA LEU A 44 6.34 14.49 3.76
C LEU A 44 4.84 14.72 3.55
N ILE A 45 4.45 15.89 3.05
CA ILE A 45 3.05 16.27 2.81
C ILE A 45 2.58 15.85 1.40
N PRO A 46 3.25 16.24 0.30
CA PRO A 46 2.77 15.91 -1.04
C PRO A 46 2.94 14.42 -1.38
N GLY A 47 3.92 13.71 -0.82
CA GLY A 47 4.15 12.29 -1.12
C GLY A 47 2.94 11.41 -0.80
N PRO A 48 2.47 11.37 0.46
CA PRO A 48 1.27 10.64 0.86
C PRO A 48 0.00 11.17 0.16
N TYR A 49 -0.10 12.48 -0.08
CA TYR A 49 -1.25 13.07 -0.77
C TYR A 49 -1.38 12.57 -2.22
N VAL A 50 -0.29 12.61 -2.99
CA VAL A 50 -0.25 12.12 -4.37
C VAL A 50 -0.51 10.62 -4.40
N TYR A 51 0.09 9.86 -3.49
CA TYR A 51 -0.16 8.42 -3.38
C TYR A 51 -1.64 8.11 -3.10
N SER A 52 -2.28 8.81 -2.14
CA SER A 52 -3.70 8.64 -1.85
C SER A 52 -4.58 8.94 -3.08
N ARG A 53 -4.25 9.99 -3.84
CA ARG A 53 -4.96 10.34 -5.08
C ARG A 53 -4.85 9.28 -6.17
N ILE A 54 -3.67 8.67 -6.33
CA ILE A 54 -3.44 7.59 -7.29
C ILE A 54 -4.17 6.32 -6.83
N LYS A 55 -4.03 5.98 -5.54
CA LYS A 55 -4.62 4.78 -4.95
C LYS A 55 -6.15 4.79 -5.03
N ARG A 56 -6.81 5.94 -4.84
CA ARG A 56 -8.27 6.08 -4.97
C ARG A 56 -8.82 5.66 -6.34
N GLN A 57 -7.99 5.67 -7.38
CA GLN A 57 -8.37 5.26 -8.74
C GLN A 57 -8.06 3.78 -9.02
N LYS A 58 -7.43 3.07 -8.08
CA LYS A 58 -6.94 1.70 -8.24
C LYS A 58 -7.69 0.74 -7.31
N PRO A 59 -7.76 -0.56 -7.67
CA PRO A 59 -8.32 -1.57 -6.80
C PRO A 59 -7.51 -1.70 -5.50
N ARG A 60 -8.17 -2.20 -4.46
CA ARG A 60 -7.56 -2.44 -3.14
C ARG A 60 -6.33 -3.33 -3.26
N GLY A 61 -5.34 -3.10 -2.40
CA GLY A 61 -4.09 -3.87 -2.40
C GLY A 61 -3.11 -3.50 -3.52
N PHE A 62 -3.33 -2.38 -4.22
CA PHE A 62 -2.46 -1.91 -5.31
C PHE A 62 -0.97 -1.92 -4.95
N LEU A 63 -0.60 -1.43 -3.76
CA LEU A 63 0.79 -1.40 -3.28
C LEU A 63 1.37 -2.82 -3.15
N CYS A 64 0.64 -3.76 -2.54
CA CYS A 64 1.05 -5.15 -2.41
C CYS A 64 1.23 -5.81 -3.78
N HIS A 65 0.35 -5.54 -4.75
CA HIS A 65 0.50 -6.04 -6.12
C HIS A 65 1.71 -5.43 -6.82
N LEU A 66 1.97 -4.14 -6.63
CA LEU A 66 3.14 -3.46 -7.19
C LEU A 66 4.44 -4.04 -6.63
N LEU A 67 4.50 -4.27 -5.31
CA LEU A 67 5.64 -4.92 -4.65
C LEU A 67 5.81 -6.38 -5.05
N TYR A 68 4.71 -7.10 -5.28
CA TYR A 68 4.74 -8.47 -5.81
C TYR A 68 5.28 -8.51 -7.24
N MET A 69 4.84 -7.60 -8.12
CA MET A 69 5.37 -7.46 -9.49
C MET A 69 6.85 -7.04 -9.48
N ALA A 70 7.26 -6.21 -8.52
CA ALA A 70 8.66 -5.84 -8.31
C ALA A 70 9.50 -6.99 -7.71
N GLY A 71 8.88 -8.09 -7.27
CA GLY A 71 9.56 -9.21 -6.61
C GLY A 71 9.95 -8.98 -5.15
N LEU A 72 9.53 -7.85 -4.55
CA LEU A 72 9.85 -7.48 -3.17
C LEU A 72 9.01 -8.24 -2.14
N ILE A 73 7.82 -8.70 -2.53
CA ILE A 73 6.91 -9.47 -1.68
C ILE A 73 6.54 -10.77 -2.39
N ARG A 74 6.61 -11.90 -1.66
CA ARG A 74 6.00 -13.16 -2.08
C ARG A 74 4.66 -13.33 -1.37
N MET A 75 3.60 -13.55 -2.14
CA MET A 75 2.30 -13.90 -1.58
C MET A 75 2.30 -15.39 -1.20
N LYS A 76 1.90 -15.71 0.02
CA LYS A 76 1.87 -17.11 0.50
C LYS A 76 0.92 -17.94 -0.37
N ASN A 77 1.38 -19.10 -0.84
CA ASN A 77 0.65 -19.99 -1.76
C ASN A 77 0.42 -19.42 -3.16
N TYR A 78 1.15 -18.38 -3.55
CA TYR A 78 1.19 -17.90 -4.93
C TYR A 78 2.58 -18.15 -5.52
N PRO A 79 2.67 -18.43 -6.83
CA PRO A 79 3.95 -18.44 -7.54
C PRO A 79 4.63 -17.07 -7.40
N ALA A 80 5.94 -16.97 -7.65
CA ALA A 80 6.54 -15.64 -7.79
C ALA A 80 6.17 -15.05 -9.15
N TYR A 81 6.12 -13.72 -9.26
CA TYR A 81 5.76 -13.04 -10.52
C TYR A 81 6.65 -13.45 -11.71
N PHE A 82 7.90 -13.82 -11.43
CA PHE A 82 8.89 -14.20 -12.46
C PHE A 82 8.93 -15.70 -12.76
N GLU A 83 8.14 -16.53 -12.09
CA GLU A 83 8.09 -17.97 -12.38
C GLU A 83 7.44 -18.18 -13.75
N LYS A 84 8.19 -18.78 -14.67
CA LYS A 84 7.74 -19.09 -16.04
C LYS A 84 7.39 -20.56 -16.21
N VAL A 85 7.76 -21.40 -15.25
CA VAL A 85 7.60 -22.85 -15.30
C VAL A 85 6.77 -23.27 -14.11
N PHE A 86 5.62 -23.88 -14.40
CA PHE A 86 4.75 -24.50 -13.42
C PHE A 86 4.97 -26.00 -13.52
N ILE A 87 5.40 -26.63 -12.44
CA ILE A 87 5.51 -28.08 -12.33
C ILE A 87 4.25 -28.54 -11.60
N GLU A 88 3.43 -29.32 -12.28
CA GLU A 88 2.20 -29.93 -11.76
C GLU A 88 2.50 -31.16 -10.88
#